data_AF-A0A109KQE2-F1
#
_entry.id   AF-A0A109KQE2-F1
#
_cell.length_a   1.000
_cell.length_b   1.000
_cell.length_c   1.000
_cell.angle_alpha   90.00
_cell.angle_beta   90.00
_cell.angle_gamma   90.00
#
_symmetry.space_group_name_H-M   'P 1'
#
loop_
_entity.id
_entity.type
_entity.pdbx_description
1 polymer ?
#
loop_
_entity_poly.entity_id
_entity_poly.type
_entity_poly.pdbx_seq_one_letter_code
_entity_poly.pdbx_strand_id
1 'polypeptide(L)'
;MAATKEQDVVEAKGRAAALKEAYLIAILRYINLTDSDASNDSDLREALLELQKQATTYFNFYEEFVGNSSLLGAHENSLWAQGFAEDCLAVLQVMPDHFALIRKGFKALNIAVESNPSSTAYANMQRVCKRHLQKKLISQIKMQFSNSDLPIHGFQFKEGFTLSPSVRTVLAFLFGVVFIIVTLCVAIWMPNPSGFQYLVFRLVAALAAGGVVAVMPGFIELKLGLWLRAGGTLAVFAIVYFMNPAEQFTNSAPATSPIEQALHEKSQKIQPAGI
;
A
#
# COMPACT_ATOMS: atom_id res chain seq x y z
N MET A 1 13.62 -25.85 0.69
CA MET A 1 14.29 -24.54 0.77
C MET A 1 13.33 -23.54 0.15
N ALA A 2 12.86 -22.55 0.90
CA ALA A 2 12.02 -21.49 0.33
C ALA A 2 12.91 -20.58 -0.54
N ALA A 3 12.52 -20.35 -1.80
CA ALA A 3 13.23 -19.45 -2.69
C ALA A 3 13.26 -18.04 -2.07
N THR A 4 14.39 -17.36 -2.17
CA THR A 4 14.50 -15.97 -1.70
C THR A 4 13.88 -15.05 -2.76
N LYS A 5 13.33 -13.91 -2.34
CA LYS A 5 12.76 -12.89 -3.25
C LYS A 5 13.72 -12.45 -4.37
N GLU A 6 15.03 -12.55 -4.13
CA GLU A 6 16.07 -12.26 -5.12
C GLU A 6 16.17 -13.33 -6.22
N GLN A 7 15.97 -14.61 -5.88
CA GLN A 7 15.95 -15.71 -6.86
C GLN A 7 14.75 -15.58 -7.80
N ASP A 8 13.58 -15.22 -7.27
CA ASP A 8 12.37 -15.00 -8.08
C ASP A 8 12.57 -13.85 -9.10
N VAL A 9 13.30 -12.79 -8.72
CA VAL A 9 13.63 -11.68 -9.61
C VAL A 9 14.60 -12.10 -10.71
N VAL A 10 15.63 -12.89 -10.38
CA VAL A 10 16.59 -13.41 -11.36
C VAL A 10 15.89 -14.33 -12.36
N GLU A 11 15.02 -15.21 -11.88
CA GLU A 11 14.22 -16.10 -12.73
C GLU A 11 13.28 -15.30 -13.65
N ALA A 12 12.58 -14.30 -13.11
CA ALA A 12 11.71 -13.42 -13.88
C ALA A 12 12.49 -12.68 -14.99
N LYS A 13 13.69 -12.18 -14.69
CA LYS A 13 14.55 -11.54 -15.69
C LYS A 13 15.04 -12.52 -16.75
N GLY A 14 15.41 -13.74 -16.36
CA GLY A 14 15.79 -14.80 -17.30
C GLY A 14 14.65 -15.16 -18.25
N ARG A 15 13.43 -15.30 -17.71
CA ARG A 15 12.22 -15.55 -18.51
C ARG A 15 11.90 -14.38 -19.44
N ALA A 16 12.02 -13.15 -18.98
CA ALA A 16 11.83 -11.95 -19.81
C ALA A 16 12.79 -11.93 -21.01
N ALA A 17 14.06 -12.28 -20.78
CA ALA A 17 15.07 -12.33 -21.84
C ALA A 17 14.74 -13.42 -22.88
N ALA A 18 14.38 -14.62 -22.43
CA ALA A 18 13.99 -15.72 -23.33
C ALA A 18 12.75 -15.37 -24.18
N LEU A 19 11.75 -14.72 -23.58
CA LEU A 19 10.55 -14.28 -24.32
C LEU A 19 10.88 -13.18 -25.34
N LYS A 20 11.77 -12.25 -25.00
CA LYS A 20 12.26 -11.24 -25.94
C LYS A 20 13.00 -11.88 -27.11
N GLU A 21 13.85 -12.87 -26.85
CA GLU A 21 14.58 -13.60 -27.89
C GLU A 21 13.62 -14.33 -28.83
N ALA A 22 12.64 -15.06 -28.30
CA ALA A 22 11.61 -15.72 -29.09
C ALA A 22 10.81 -14.73 -29.98
N TYR A 23 10.46 -13.57 -29.44
CA TYR A 23 9.84 -12.48 -30.18
C TYR A 23 10.72 -11.99 -31.34
N LEU A 24 12.01 -11.72 -31.10
CA LEU A 24 12.94 -11.26 -32.14
C LEU A 24 13.16 -12.32 -33.23
N ILE A 25 13.26 -13.60 -32.86
CA ILE A 25 13.35 -14.72 -33.80
C ILE A 25 12.10 -14.76 -34.71
N ALA A 26 10.91 -14.56 -34.14
CA ALA A 26 9.67 -14.54 -34.90
C ALA A 26 9.61 -13.33 -35.87
N ILE A 27 10.10 -12.16 -35.46
CA ILE A 27 10.24 -10.99 -36.36
C ILE A 27 11.14 -11.35 -37.55
N LEU A 28 12.34 -11.89 -37.26
CA LEU A 28 13.30 -12.24 -38.30
C LEU A 28 12.74 -13.29 -39.28
N ARG A 29 12.02 -14.30 -38.77
CA ARG A 29 11.33 -15.29 -39.61
C ARG A 29 10.33 -14.62 -40.55
N TYR A 30 9.50 -13.71 -40.04
CA TYR A 30 8.50 -13.01 -40.86
C TYR A 30 9.15 -12.10 -41.92
N ILE A 31 10.19 -11.35 -41.55
CA ILE A 31 10.94 -10.50 -42.50
C ILE A 31 11.56 -11.35 -43.61
N ASN A 32 12.29 -12.42 -43.25
CA ASN A 32 12.95 -13.28 -44.23
C ASN A 32 11.97 -13.90 -45.24
N LEU A 33 10.76 -14.24 -44.80
CA LEU A 33 9.73 -14.72 -45.72
C LEU A 33 9.18 -13.59 -46.59
N THR A 34 8.97 -12.40 -46.04
CA THR A 34 8.47 -11.24 -46.78
C THR A 34 9.44 -10.81 -47.90
N ASP A 35 10.75 -10.97 -47.67
CA ASP A 35 11.80 -10.66 -48.65
C ASP A 35 12.06 -11.82 -49.64
N SER A 36 11.44 -12.98 -49.44
CA SER A 36 11.65 -14.17 -50.29
C SER A 36 10.59 -14.28 -51.38
N ASP A 37 11.03 -14.22 -52.64
CA ASP A 37 10.17 -14.42 -53.83
C ASP A 37 9.53 -15.82 -53.90
N ALA A 38 10.04 -16.79 -53.14
CA ALA A 38 9.54 -18.17 -53.12
C ALA A 38 8.47 -18.41 -52.03
N SER A 39 8.26 -17.46 -51.12
CA SER A 39 7.28 -17.61 -50.04
C SER A 39 5.85 -17.54 -50.58
N ASN A 40 4.98 -18.40 -50.06
CA ASN A 40 3.55 -18.34 -50.36
C ASN A 40 2.78 -17.65 -49.21
N ASP A 41 1.54 -17.24 -49.49
CA ASP A 41 0.67 -16.61 -48.51
C ASP A 41 0.46 -17.46 -47.24
N SER A 42 0.50 -18.79 -47.33
CA SER A 42 0.31 -19.67 -46.17
C SER A 42 1.48 -19.54 -45.19
N ASP A 43 2.71 -19.56 -45.69
CA ASP A 43 3.92 -19.43 -44.87
C ASP A 43 4.00 -18.05 -44.22
N LEU A 44 3.63 -17.00 -44.96
CA LEU A 44 3.55 -15.63 -44.44
C LEU A 44 2.48 -15.50 -43.35
N ARG A 45 1.30 -16.12 -43.54
CA ARG A 45 0.22 -16.13 -42.54
C ARG A 45 0.68 -16.84 -41.26
N GLU A 46 1.31 -18.00 -41.37
CA GLU A 46 1.79 -18.75 -40.21
C GLU A 46 2.85 -17.95 -39.44
N ALA A 47 3.84 -17.39 -40.14
CA ALA A 47 4.89 -16.60 -39.53
C ALA A 47 4.35 -15.33 -38.84
N LEU A 48 3.36 -14.67 -39.44
CA LEU A 48 2.74 -13.47 -38.87
C LEU A 48 1.92 -13.78 -37.62
N LEU A 49 1.18 -14.90 -37.60
CA LEU A 49 0.45 -15.36 -36.43
C LEU A 49 1.38 -15.76 -35.29
N GLU A 50 2.48 -16.45 -35.61
CA GLU A 50 3.50 -16.81 -34.61
C GLU A 50 4.19 -15.56 -34.06
N LEU A 51 4.50 -14.57 -34.91
CA LEU A 51 4.99 -13.26 -34.48
C LEU A 51 4.03 -12.58 -33.49
N GLN A 52 2.74 -12.51 -33.82
CA GLN A 52 1.75 -11.93 -32.92
C GLN A 52 1.67 -12.67 -31.58
N LYS A 53 1.74 -14.00 -31.60
CA LYS A 53 1.72 -14.84 -30.40
C LYS A 53 2.95 -14.61 -29.51
N GLN A 54 4.15 -14.59 -30.08
CA GLN A 54 5.38 -14.39 -29.33
C GLN A 54 5.45 -12.98 -28.73
N ALA A 55 5.06 -11.96 -29.50
CA ALA A 55 4.96 -10.59 -29.00
C ALA A 55 3.95 -10.48 -27.85
N THR A 56 2.74 -11.06 -28.01
CA THR A 56 1.72 -11.04 -26.96
C THR A 56 2.19 -11.74 -25.70
N THR A 57 2.88 -12.88 -25.83
CA THR A 57 3.45 -13.60 -24.68
C THR A 57 4.51 -12.76 -23.96
N TYR A 58 5.38 -12.10 -24.71
CA TYR A 58 6.41 -11.22 -24.17
C TYR A 58 5.80 -9.99 -23.46
N PHE A 59 4.83 -9.32 -24.07
CA PHE A 59 4.19 -8.14 -23.49
C PHE A 59 3.35 -8.47 -22.26
N ASN A 60 2.59 -9.57 -22.31
CA ASN A 60 1.75 -9.99 -21.19
C ASN A 60 2.57 -10.43 -19.99
N PHE A 61 3.76 -10.99 -20.19
CA PHE A 61 4.66 -11.31 -19.10
C PHE A 61 4.96 -10.09 -18.23
N TYR A 62 5.30 -8.94 -18.83
CA TYR A 62 5.55 -7.72 -18.06
C TYR A 62 4.27 -7.17 -17.43
N GLU A 63 3.14 -7.19 -18.15
CA GLU A 63 1.86 -6.72 -17.61
C GLU A 63 1.42 -7.51 -16.37
N GLU A 64 1.53 -8.83 -16.42
CA GLU A 64 1.22 -9.74 -15.31
C GLU A 64 2.24 -9.60 -14.18
N PHE A 65 3.52 -9.49 -14.51
CA PHE A 65 4.58 -9.35 -13.50
C PHE A 65 4.44 -8.04 -12.73
N VAL A 66 4.07 -6.92 -13.38
CA VAL A 66 3.71 -5.68 -12.67
C VAL A 66 2.52 -5.91 -11.73
N GLY A 67 1.45 -6.55 -12.22
CA GLY A 67 0.25 -6.82 -11.43
C GLY A 67 0.54 -7.66 -10.17
N ASN A 68 1.43 -8.65 -10.30
CA ASN A 68 1.82 -9.56 -9.23
C ASN A 68 2.99 -9.06 -8.36
N SER A 69 3.69 -7.99 -8.77
CA SER A 69 4.90 -7.49 -8.08
C SER A 69 4.69 -7.07 -6.62
N SER A 70 3.45 -6.70 -6.24
CA SER A 70 3.08 -6.44 -4.85
C SER A 70 3.29 -7.65 -3.94
N LEU A 71 3.17 -8.87 -4.48
CA LEU A 71 3.39 -10.14 -3.76
C LEU A 71 4.87 -10.42 -3.49
N LEU A 72 5.78 -9.80 -4.25
CA LEU A 72 7.24 -10.03 -4.15
C LEU A 72 7.95 -8.99 -3.26
N GLY A 73 7.24 -8.04 -2.65
CA GLY A 73 7.85 -7.01 -1.81
C GLY A 73 8.64 -5.95 -2.58
N ALA A 74 8.44 -5.86 -3.90
CA ALA A 74 9.05 -4.89 -4.80
C ALA A 74 8.95 -3.41 -4.36
N HIS A 75 7.97 -3.10 -3.51
CA HIS A 75 7.71 -1.73 -3.04
C HIS A 75 8.70 -1.28 -1.95
N GLU A 76 9.52 -2.18 -1.40
CA GLU A 76 10.48 -1.84 -0.34
C GLU A 76 11.82 -1.31 -0.88
N ASN A 77 12.11 -1.47 -2.18
CA ASN A 77 13.34 -0.96 -2.81
C ASN A 77 13.00 -0.02 -3.97
N SER A 78 13.17 1.29 -3.73
CA SER A 78 12.87 2.34 -4.71
C SER A 78 13.71 2.25 -5.99
N LEU A 79 14.97 1.80 -5.89
CA LEU A 79 15.86 1.65 -7.04
C LEU A 79 15.41 0.51 -7.94
N TRP A 80 15.01 -0.62 -7.34
CA TRP A 80 14.47 -1.75 -8.10
C TRP A 80 13.18 -1.36 -8.82
N ALA A 81 12.26 -0.69 -8.13
CA ALA A 81 10.98 -0.27 -8.71
C ALA A 81 11.17 0.71 -9.88
N GLN A 82 12.16 1.61 -9.78
CA GLN A 82 12.52 2.50 -10.87
C GLN A 82 13.11 1.72 -12.06
N GLY A 83 14.11 0.87 -11.84
CA GLY A 83 14.72 0.07 -12.91
C GLY A 83 13.70 -0.82 -13.63
N PHE A 84 12.78 -1.42 -12.88
CA PHE A 84 11.71 -2.22 -13.47
C PHE A 84 10.70 -1.37 -14.26
N ALA A 85 10.44 -0.13 -13.83
CA ALA A 85 9.64 0.81 -14.60
C ALA A 85 10.33 1.21 -15.92
N GLU A 86 11.66 1.34 -15.93
CA GLU A 86 12.46 1.57 -17.13
C GLU A 86 12.37 0.38 -18.10
N ASP A 87 12.43 -0.87 -17.59
CA ASP A 87 12.22 -2.07 -18.39
C ASP A 87 10.81 -2.11 -19.00
N CYS A 88 9.77 -1.82 -18.22
CA CYS A 88 8.39 -1.72 -18.72
C CYS A 88 8.26 -0.66 -19.81
N LEU A 89 8.93 0.49 -19.64
CA LEU A 89 8.92 1.54 -20.65
C LEU A 89 9.56 1.08 -21.95
N ALA A 90 10.69 0.37 -21.88
CA ALA A 90 11.35 -0.17 -23.07
C ALA A 90 10.43 -1.12 -23.85
N VAL A 91 9.66 -1.96 -23.14
CA VAL A 91 8.65 -2.83 -23.78
C VAL A 91 7.54 -2.01 -24.41
N LEU A 92 6.96 -1.05 -23.68
CA LEU A 92 5.90 -0.17 -24.20
C LEU A 92 6.37 0.57 -25.47
N GLN A 93 7.61 1.04 -25.52
CA GLN A 93 8.17 1.76 -26.67
C GLN A 93 8.20 0.94 -27.96
N VAL A 94 8.26 -0.38 -27.88
CA VAL A 94 8.27 -1.28 -29.06
C VAL A 94 6.85 -1.55 -29.59
N MET A 95 5.82 -1.43 -28.74
CA MET A 95 4.45 -1.81 -29.10
C MET A 95 3.88 -1.04 -30.31
N PRO A 96 4.03 0.29 -30.44
CA PRO A 96 3.53 1.04 -31.60
C PRO A 96 3.94 0.45 -32.95
N ASP A 97 5.23 0.14 -33.09
CA ASP A 97 5.79 -0.39 -34.34
C ASP A 97 5.34 -1.84 -34.58
N HIS A 98 5.27 -2.66 -33.51
CA HIS A 98 4.75 -4.02 -33.58
C HIS A 98 3.30 -4.05 -34.07
N PHE A 99 2.40 -3.29 -33.45
CA PHE A 99 0.99 -3.29 -33.85
C PHE A 99 0.80 -2.69 -35.25
N ALA A 100 1.62 -1.72 -35.66
CA ALA A 100 1.62 -1.23 -37.04
C ALA A 100 2.01 -2.32 -38.05
N LEU A 101 3.04 -3.11 -37.73
CA LEU A 101 3.48 -4.26 -38.55
C LEU A 101 2.37 -5.31 -38.68
N ILE A 102 1.76 -5.72 -37.56
CA ILE A 102 0.70 -6.72 -37.54
C ILE A 102 -0.53 -6.28 -38.34
N ARG A 103 -0.99 -5.03 -38.14
CA ARG A 103 -2.13 -4.48 -38.90
C ARG A 103 -1.84 -4.47 -40.41
N LYS A 104 -0.62 -4.07 -40.80
CA LYS A 104 -0.20 -4.08 -42.20
C LYS A 104 -0.18 -5.50 -42.78
N GLY A 105 0.39 -6.46 -42.05
CA GLY A 105 0.45 -7.86 -42.48
C GLY A 105 -0.92 -8.52 -42.57
N PHE A 106 -1.80 -8.33 -41.58
CA PHE A 106 -3.17 -8.86 -41.60
C PHE A 106 -3.97 -8.30 -42.78
N LYS A 107 -3.83 -7.00 -43.06
CA LYS A 107 -4.44 -6.38 -44.24
C LYS A 107 -3.90 -6.96 -45.54
N ALA A 108 -2.59 -7.14 -45.67
CA ALA A 108 -1.96 -7.68 -46.88
C ALA A 108 -2.39 -9.14 -47.15
N LEU A 109 -2.53 -9.95 -46.11
CA LEU A 109 -2.89 -11.37 -46.22
C LEU A 109 -4.40 -11.62 -46.08
N ASN A 110 -5.22 -10.57 -46.08
CA ASN A 110 -6.67 -10.63 -45.93
C ASN A 110 -7.13 -11.45 -44.70
N ILE A 111 -6.43 -11.31 -43.57
CA ILE A 111 -6.78 -11.94 -42.29
C ILE A 111 -7.80 -11.05 -41.57
N ALA A 112 -9.04 -11.52 -41.47
CA ALA A 112 -10.14 -10.81 -40.80
C ALA A 112 -10.15 -11.06 -39.28
N VAL A 113 -9.12 -10.59 -38.57
CA VAL A 113 -9.00 -10.69 -37.11
C VAL A 113 -8.72 -9.31 -36.52
N GLU A 114 -9.39 -8.97 -35.42
CA GLU A 114 -9.09 -7.75 -34.68
C GLU A 114 -7.70 -7.85 -34.06
N SER A 115 -6.81 -6.95 -34.49
CA SER A 115 -5.40 -6.91 -34.05
C SER A 115 -5.16 -5.94 -32.91
N ASN A 116 -6.16 -5.13 -32.56
CA ASN A 116 -6.05 -4.15 -31.49
C ASN A 116 -6.20 -4.83 -30.13
N PRO A 117 -5.37 -4.44 -29.14
CA PRO A 117 -5.53 -4.91 -27.78
C PRO A 117 -6.76 -4.25 -27.12
N SER A 118 -7.24 -4.83 -26.02
CA SER A 118 -8.38 -4.28 -25.28
C SER A 118 -8.09 -2.89 -24.73
N SER A 119 -9.15 -2.11 -24.44
CA SER A 119 -9.03 -0.72 -23.98
C SER A 119 -8.24 -0.55 -22.67
N THR A 120 -8.13 -1.60 -21.86
CA THR A 120 -7.38 -1.64 -20.61
C THR A 120 -6.09 -2.45 -20.68
N ALA A 121 -5.73 -2.99 -21.84
CA ALA A 121 -4.50 -3.77 -21.99
C ALA A 121 -3.27 -2.92 -21.63
N TYR A 122 -2.29 -3.57 -21.02
CA TYR A 122 -1.00 -2.97 -20.66
C TYR A 122 -1.09 -1.82 -19.64
N ALA A 123 -2.24 -1.65 -18.97
CA ALA A 123 -2.47 -0.55 -18.04
C ALA A 123 -1.55 -0.62 -16.82
N ASN A 124 -1.14 -1.81 -16.36
CA ASN A 124 -0.24 -1.92 -15.21
C ASN A 124 1.15 -1.41 -15.56
N MET A 125 1.73 -1.81 -16.69
CA MET A 125 3.01 -1.25 -17.16
C MET A 125 2.94 0.27 -17.26
N GLN A 126 1.88 0.81 -17.86
CA GLN A 126 1.68 2.25 -17.99
C GLN A 126 1.64 2.98 -16.64
N ARG A 127 0.96 2.41 -15.63
CA ARG A 127 0.88 2.99 -14.27
C ARG A 127 2.23 2.95 -13.57
N VAL A 128 2.97 1.84 -13.68
CA VAL A 128 4.30 1.70 -13.09
C VAL A 128 5.27 2.73 -13.68
N CYS A 129 5.28 2.89 -15.00
CA CYS A 129 6.08 3.94 -15.66
C CYS A 129 5.67 5.33 -15.17
N LYS A 130 4.36 5.63 -15.13
CA LYS A 130 3.83 6.92 -14.65
C LYS A 130 4.19 7.22 -13.20
N ARG A 131 4.33 6.20 -12.36
CA ARG A 131 4.66 6.33 -10.93
C ARG A 131 6.13 6.63 -10.70
N HIS A 132 7.02 6.01 -11.48
CA HIS A 132 8.45 6.01 -11.20
C HIS A 132 9.31 6.84 -12.17
N LEU A 133 8.80 7.19 -13.35
CA LEU A 133 9.58 7.85 -14.39
C LEU A 133 9.22 9.33 -14.59
N GLN A 134 10.07 10.04 -15.32
CA GLN A 134 9.93 11.47 -15.58
C GLN A 134 8.67 11.79 -16.41
N LYS A 135 7.95 12.85 -16.03
CA LYS A 135 6.71 13.28 -16.70
C LYS A 135 6.85 13.51 -18.21
N LYS A 136 7.99 14.04 -18.65
CA LYS A 136 8.27 14.28 -20.09
C LYS A 136 8.23 12.98 -20.89
N LEU A 137 8.89 11.95 -20.37
CA LEU A 137 8.98 10.63 -20.99
C LEU A 137 7.58 9.97 -21.06
N ILE A 138 6.81 10.08 -19.98
CA ILE A 138 5.42 9.60 -19.92
C ILE A 138 4.51 10.33 -20.91
N SER A 139 4.70 11.64 -21.09
CA SER A 139 3.95 12.39 -22.10
C SER A 139 4.30 11.92 -23.51
N GLN A 140 5.57 11.65 -23.80
CA GLN A 140 6.02 11.19 -25.12
C GLN A 140 5.42 9.82 -25.46
N ILE A 141 5.57 8.83 -24.57
CA ILE A 141 5.04 7.47 -24.83
C ILE A 141 3.51 7.45 -24.90
N LYS A 142 2.82 8.26 -24.08
CA LYS A 142 1.36 8.41 -24.15
C LYS A 142 0.91 8.94 -25.52
N MET A 143 1.62 9.93 -26.07
CA MET A 143 1.33 10.45 -27.40
C MET A 143 1.58 9.39 -28.48
N GLN A 144 2.68 8.64 -28.40
CA GLN A 144 2.96 7.54 -29.33
C GLN A 144 1.85 6.49 -29.32
N PHE A 145 1.40 6.04 -28.14
CA PHE A 145 0.29 5.11 -28.02
C PHE A 145 -1.00 5.67 -28.63
N SER A 146 -1.34 6.92 -28.31
CA SER A 146 -2.54 7.57 -28.85
C SER A 146 -2.50 7.70 -30.38
N ASN A 147 -1.34 8.04 -30.95
CA ASN A 147 -1.16 8.18 -32.39
C ASN A 147 -1.21 6.83 -33.13
N SER A 148 -0.83 5.75 -32.43
CA SER A 148 -0.86 4.38 -32.96
C SER A 148 -2.15 3.63 -32.61
N ASP A 149 -3.21 4.32 -32.16
CA ASP A 149 -4.49 3.70 -31.78
C ASP A 149 -4.30 2.56 -30.76
N LEU A 150 -3.48 2.81 -29.73
CA LEU A 150 -3.20 1.89 -28.63
C LEU A 150 -3.81 2.40 -27.32
N PRO A 151 -4.18 1.50 -26.39
CA PRO A 151 -4.83 1.86 -25.14
C PRO A 151 -3.92 2.71 -24.25
N ILE A 152 -4.46 3.81 -23.71
CA ILE A 152 -3.75 4.73 -22.81
C ILE A 152 -4.34 4.77 -21.39
N HIS A 153 -5.14 3.75 -21.04
CA HIS A 153 -5.92 3.71 -19.81
C HIS A 153 -5.06 3.91 -18.54
N GLY A 154 -3.93 3.20 -18.44
CA GLY A 154 -3.03 3.32 -17.29
C GLY A 154 -2.31 4.67 -17.20
N PHE A 155 -2.12 5.35 -18.33
CA PHE A 155 -1.60 6.73 -18.34
C PHE A 155 -2.64 7.77 -17.91
N GLN A 156 -3.92 7.56 -18.22
CA GLN A 156 -4.99 8.51 -17.92
C GLN A 156 -5.40 8.44 -16.44
N PHE A 157 -5.81 7.27 -15.98
CA PHE A 157 -6.41 7.14 -14.65
C PHE A 157 -5.33 7.01 -13.57
N LYS A 158 -5.60 7.60 -12.40
CA LYS A 158 -4.81 7.35 -11.18
C LYS A 158 -5.49 6.20 -10.44
N GLU A 159 -4.70 5.31 -9.85
CA GLU A 159 -5.24 4.30 -8.92
C GLU A 159 -6.00 4.99 -7.76
N GLY A 160 -6.92 4.26 -7.12
CA GLY A 160 -7.62 4.73 -5.95
C GLY A 160 -6.64 5.31 -4.91
N PHE A 161 -7.00 6.43 -4.30
CA PHE A 161 -6.14 7.12 -3.34
C PHE A 161 -5.85 6.21 -2.14
N THR A 162 -4.64 5.69 -2.05
CA THR A 162 -4.11 5.05 -0.83
C THR A 162 -3.03 5.95 -0.25
N LEU A 163 -3.19 6.38 1.01
CA LEU A 163 -2.15 7.12 1.73
C LEU A 163 -0.84 6.34 1.69
N SER A 164 0.24 6.99 1.23
CA SER A 164 1.56 6.35 1.18
C SER A 164 2.02 5.96 2.59
N PRO A 165 2.84 4.88 2.73
CA PRO A 165 3.34 4.47 4.04
C PRO A 165 4.03 5.60 4.80
N SER A 166 4.81 6.44 4.11
CA SER A 166 5.49 7.59 4.71
C SER A 166 4.53 8.64 5.26
N VAL A 167 3.44 8.94 4.56
CA VAL A 167 2.43 9.89 5.04
C VAL A 167 1.71 9.33 6.27
N ARG A 168 1.42 8.02 6.29
CA ARG A 168 0.85 7.36 7.47
C ARG A 168 1.78 7.48 8.67
N THR A 169 3.07 7.16 8.51
CA THR A 169 4.06 7.28 9.58
C THR A 169 4.19 8.70 10.10
N VAL A 170 4.26 9.70 9.21
CA VAL A 170 4.34 11.11 9.60
C VAL A 170 3.09 11.55 10.35
N LEU A 171 1.90 11.13 9.89
CA LEU A 171 0.65 11.46 10.54
C LEU A 171 0.54 10.81 11.92
N ALA A 172 0.97 9.55 12.08
CA ALA A 172 1.05 8.87 13.36
C ALA A 172 2.00 9.57 14.34
N PHE A 173 3.19 9.95 13.85
CA PHE A 173 4.20 10.63 14.65
C PHE A 173 3.72 12.01 15.11
N LEU A 174 3.18 12.83 14.20
CA LEU A 174 2.63 14.14 14.54
C LEU A 174 1.49 14.02 15.55
N PHE A 175 0.58 13.06 15.35
CA PHE A 175 -0.51 12.80 16.28
C PHE A 175 0.03 12.44 17.68
N GLY A 176 0.97 11.50 17.77
CA GLY A 176 1.59 11.11 19.04
C GLY A 176 2.30 12.26 19.76
N VAL A 177 3.13 13.03 19.03
CA VAL A 177 3.89 14.17 19.61
C VAL A 177 2.96 15.25 20.13
N VAL A 178 1.92 15.62 19.38
CA VAL A 178 0.94 16.62 19.82
C VAL A 178 0.23 16.18 21.10
N PHE A 179 -0.20 14.92 21.18
CA PHE A 179 -0.87 14.41 22.37
C PHE A 179 0.04 14.34 23.60
N ILE A 180 1.31 13.99 23.43
CA ILE A 180 2.29 14.02 24.53
C ILE A 180 2.50 15.44 25.03
N ILE A 181 2.68 16.42 24.12
CA ILE A 181 2.85 17.83 24.49
C ILE A 181 1.62 18.35 25.25
N VAL A 182 0.41 18.09 24.74
CA VAL A 182 -0.84 18.50 25.40
C VAL A 182 -0.95 17.88 26.79
N THR A 183 -0.63 16.59 26.93
CA THR A 183 -0.68 15.89 28.23
C THR A 183 0.33 16.47 29.22
N LEU A 184 1.54 16.81 28.77
CA LEU A 184 2.56 17.46 29.61
C LEU A 184 2.16 18.87 30.04
N CYS A 185 1.62 19.68 29.12
CA CYS A 185 1.10 21.02 29.45
C CYS A 185 -0.02 20.94 30.51
N VAL A 186 -0.95 19.99 30.34
CA VAL A 186 -2.02 19.72 31.30
C VAL A 186 -1.45 19.31 32.67
N ALA A 187 -0.46 18.41 32.70
CA ALA A 187 0.14 17.95 33.94
C ALA A 187 0.86 19.05 34.72
N ILE A 188 1.52 20.00 34.01
CA ILE A 188 2.23 21.12 34.65
C ILE A 188 1.26 22.18 35.17
N TRP A 189 0.19 22.49 34.43
CA TRP A 189 -0.75 23.56 34.79
C TRP A 189 -1.89 23.13 35.72
N MET A 190 -2.18 21.83 35.83
CA MET A 190 -3.24 21.30 36.71
C MET A 190 -2.72 20.13 37.56
N PRO A 191 -1.88 20.41 38.59
CA PRO A 191 -1.32 19.37 39.45
C PRO A 191 -2.35 18.66 40.35
N ASN A 192 -3.48 19.31 40.67
CA ASN A 192 -4.59 18.72 41.45
C ASN A 192 -5.90 18.80 40.65
N PRO A 193 -6.11 17.87 39.70
CA PRO A 193 -7.32 17.89 38.88
C PRO A 193 -8.55 17.49 39.69
N SER A 194 -9.70 18.11 39.40
CA SER A 194 -10.98 17.66 39.94
C SER A 194 -11.37 16.29 39.37
N GLY A 195 -12.30 15.56 40.01
CA GLY A 195 -12.75 14.25 39.53
C GLY A 195 -13.30 14.27 38.10
N PHE A 196 -13.96 15.36 37.69
CA PHE A 196 -14.41 15.56 36.32
C PHE A 196 -13.25 15.75 35.34
N GLN A 197 -12.24 16.56 35.70
CA GLN A 197 -11.05 16.77 34.87
C GLN A 197 -10.26 15.48 34.68
N TYR A 198 -10.14 14.65 35.73
CA TYR A 198 -9.52 13.34 35.64
C TYR A 198 -10.23 12.40 34.66
N LEU A 199 -11.57 12.38 34.67
CA LEU A 199 -12.36 11.61 33.71
C LEU A 199 -12.10 12.06 32.27
N VAL A 200 -12.06 13.37 32.05
CA VAL A 200 -11.75 13.95 30.72
C VAL A 200 -10.33 13.58 30.29
N PHE A 201 -9.33 13.69 31.15
CA PHE A 201 -7.95 13.32 30.81
C PHE A 201 -7.79 11.84 30.50
N ARG A 202 -8.43 10.96 31.29
CA ARG A 202 -8.46 9.52 31.05
C ARG A 202 -9.07 9.19 29.69
N LEU A 203 -10.17 9.85 29.33
CA LEU A 203 -10.85 9.64 28.06
C LEU A 203 -10.00 10.13 26.87
N VAL A 204 -9.42 11.32 26.98
CA VAL A 204 -8.54 11.90 25.95
C VAL A 204 -7.27 11.07 25.77
N ALA A 205 -6.65 10.59 26.86
CA ALA A 205 -5.46 9.74 26.80
C ALA A 205 -5.75 8.36 26.16
N ALA A 206 -6.89 7.75 26.49
CA ALA A 206 -7.31 6.50 25.85
C ALA A 206 -7.60 6.68 24.36
N LEU A 207 -8.27 7.77 23.96
CA LEU A 207 -8.49 8.11 22.56
C LEU A 207 -7.17 8.35 21.81
N ALA A 208 -6.22 9.03 22.44
CA ALA A 208 -4.88 9.25 21.89
C ALA A 208 -4.16 7.93 21.62
N ALA A 209 -4.15 7.02 22.60
CA ALA A 209 -3.52 5.71 22.48
C ALA A 209 -4.17 4.85 21.38
N GLY A 210 -5.51 4.84 21.32
CA GLY A 210 -6.25 4.18 20.24
C GLY A 210 -5.96 4.79 18.86
N GLY A 211 -5.83 6.10 18.78
CA GLY A 211 -5.51 6.83 17.55
C GLY A 211 -4.10 6.56 17.02
N VAL A 212 -3.09 6.43 17.90
CA VAL A 212 -1.73 6.05 17.50
C VAL A 212 -1.70 4.63 16.90
N VAL A 213 -2.43 3.69 17.52
CA VAL A 213 -2.52 2.30 17.05
C VAL A 213 -3.29 2.18 15.74
N ALA A 214 -4.18 3.12 15.42
CA ALA A 214 -4.94 3.13 14.17
C ALA A 214 -4.05 3.21 12.93
N VAL A 215 -2.83 3.70 13.11
CA VAL A 215 -1.87 3.89 12.03
C VAL A 215 -0.83 2.78 11.98
N MET A 216 -0.77 1.90 13.00
CA MET A 216 0.13 0.76 13.02
C MET A 216 -0.45 -0.40 12.19
N PRO A 217 0.35 -1.06 11.34
CA PRO A 217 -0.06 -2.29 10.69
C PRO A 217 -0.11 -3.44 11.71
N GLY A 218 -1.24 -4.15 11.78
CA GLY A 218 -1.44 -5.27 12.70
C GLY A 218 -2.84 -5.27 13.32
N PHE A 219 -3.24 -6.39 13.92
CA PHE A 219 -4.51 -6.52 14.62
C PHE A 219 -4.25 -7.00 16.04
N ILE A 220 -4.61 -6.16 17.02
CA ILE A 220 -4.55 -6.53 18.44
C ILE A 220 -5.94 -7.00 18.83
N GLU A 221 -6.08 -8.27 19.18
CA GLU A 221 -7.35 -8.80 19.68
C GLU A 221 -7.31 -8.88 21.21
N LEU A 222 -8.31 -8.28 21.86
CA LEU A 222 -8.50 -8.40 23.30
C LEU A 222 -9.85 -9.01 23.61
N LYS A 223 -9.83 -9.95 24.55
CA LYS A 223 -11.02 -10.53 25.16
C LYS A 223 -11.03 -10.16 26.64
N LEU A 224 -11.92 -9.26 27.02
CA LEU A 224 -12.16 -8.87 28.42
C LEU A 224 -13.47 -9.52 28.87
N GLY A 225 -13.38 -10.65 29.58
CA GLY A 225 -14.54 -11.45 30.00
C GLY A 225 -15.30 -12.12 28.85
N LEU A 226 -16.52 -12.61 29.12
CA LEU A 226 -17.41 -13.25 28.13
C LEU A 226 -18.12 -12.29 27.14
N TRP A 227 -18.04 -10.98 27.37
CA TRP A 227 -19.00 -9.98 26.87
C TRP A 227 -18.35 -8.86 26.06
N LEU A 228 -17.03 -8.68 26.12
CA LEU A 228 -16.33 -7.65 25.37
C LEU A 228 -15.16 -8.24 24.57
N ARG A 229 -15.33 -8.25 23.24
CA ARG A 229 -14.29 -8.59 22.26
C ARG A 229 -13.99 -7.34 21.45
N ALA A 230 -12.82 -6.75 21.66
CA ALA A 230 -12.38 -5.55 20.97
C ALA A 230 -11.12 -5.85 20.14
N GLY A 231 -11.08 -5.32 18.92
CA GLY A 231 -9.99 -5.52 17.97
C GLY A 231 -9.34 -4.21 17.55
N GLY A 232 -8.05 -4.24 17.27
CA GLY A 232 -7.28 -3.10 16.77
C GLY A 232 -7.28 -1.91 17.72
N THR A 233 -7.70 -0.75 17.21
CA THR A 233 -7.71 0.54 17.93
C THR A 233 -8.62 0.53 19.16
N LEU A 234 -9.78 -0.13 19.04
CA LEU A 234 -10.78 -0.24 20.10
C LEU A 234 -10.24 -1.06 21.27
N ALA A 235 -9.39 -2.05 20.99
CA ALA A 235 -8.72 -2.85 22.00
C ALA A 235 -7.77 -1.99 22.85
N VAL A 236 -6.89 -1.21 22.20
CA VAL A 236 -5.94 -0.36 22.93
C VAL A 236 -6.63 0.78 23.68
N PHE A 237 -7.66 1.39 23.10
CA PHE A 237 -8.53 2.32 23.82
C PHE A 237 -9.07 1.70 25.11
N ALA A 238 -9.64 0.49 25.03
CA ALA A 238 -10.21 -0.19 26.19
C ALA A 238 -9.17 -0.49 27.27
N ILE A 239 -7.97 -0.96 26.91
CA ILE A 239 -6.87 -1.17 27.87
C ILE A 239 -6.57 0.11 28.62
N VAL A 240 -6.24 1.18 27.89
CA VAL A 240 -5.78 2.43 28.50
C VAL A 240 -6.91 3.09 29.31
N TYR A 241 -8.15 2.98 28.83
CA TYR A 241 -9.30 3.47 29.55
C TYR A 241 -9.55 2.69 30.84
N PHE A 242 -9.53 1.35 30.84
CA PHE A 242 -9.91 0.56 32.02
C PHE A 242 -8.75 0.29 33.00
N MET A 243 -7.49 0.19 32.54
CA MET A 243 -6.31 -0.08 33.39
C MET A 243 -5.69 1.20 33.96
N ASN A 244 -6.45 1.98 34.71
CA ASN A 244 -5.97 3.24 35.29
C ASN A 244 -5.51 3.05 36.76
N PRO A 245 -4.21 3.17 37.09
CA PRO A 245 -3.68 2.93 38.44
C PRO A 245 -3.88 4.07 39.44
N ALA A 246 -4.32 5.27 39.01
CA ALA A 246 -4.31 6.45 39.88
C ALA A 246 -5.41 6.48 40.97
N GLU A 247 -6.48 5.67 40.85
CA GLU A 247 -7.50 5.54 41.90
C GLU A 247 -6.93 4.91 43.19
N GLN A 248 -5.76 4.26 43.13
CA GLN A 248 -5.13 3.64 44.29
C GLN A 248 -4.41 4.64 45.21
N PHE A 249 -4.17 5.88 44.75
CA PHE A 249 -3.39 6.88 45.50
C PHE A 249 -4.22 8.00 46.15
N THR A 250 -5.53 8.06 45.89
CA THR A 250 -6.42 9.13 46.43
C THR A 250 -7.18 8.74 47.70
N ASN A 251 -7.15 7.47 48.10
CA ASN A 251 -7.85 6.97 49.30
C ASN A 251 -7.04 7.10 50.62
N SER A 252 -5.84 7.67 50.58
CA SER A 252 -5.11 8.03 51.80
C SER A 252 -5.55 9.42 52.28
N ALA A 253 -6.78 9.52 52.78
CA ALA A 253 -7.16 10.67 53.59
C ALA A 253 -6.19 10.77 54.79
N PRO A 254 -5.72 11.97 55.19
CA PRO A 254 -4.88 12.08 56.37
C PRO A 254 -5.69 11.58 57.56
N ALA A 255 -5.15 10.59 58.29
CA ALA A 255 -5.73 10.14 59.53
C ALA A 255 -5.94 11.35 60.43
N THR A 256 -7.21 11.63 60.77
CA THR A 256 -7.61 12.57 61.81
C THR A 256 -6.66 12.38 63.00
N SER A 257 -5.99 13.45 63.41
CA SER A 257 -4.93 13.32 64.42
C SER A 257 -5.50 12.70 65.71
N PRO A 258 -4.74 11.84 66.41
CA PRO A 258 -5.20 11.21 67.66
C PRO A 258 -5.71 12.20 68.72
N ILE A 259 -5.32 13.48 68.58
CA ILE A 259 -5.71 14.57 69.48
C ILE A 259 -7.17 14.97 69.28
N GLU A 260 -7.69 14.98 68.04
CA GLU A 260 -9.12 15.30 67.80
C GLU A 260 -10.05 14.18 68.29
N GLN A 261 -9.63 12.92 68.17
CA GLN A 261 -10.36 11.77 68.69
C GLN A 261 -10.40 11.75 70.22
N ALA A 262 -9.27 12.07 70.87
CA ALA A 262 -9.19 12.19 72.33
C ALA A 262 -10.02 13.36 72.88
N LEU A 263 -10.14 14.47 72.14
CA LEU A 263 -10.98 15.61 72.52
C LEU A 263 -12.47 15.29 72.40
N HIS A 264 -12.89 14.56 71.36
CA HIS A 264 -14.27 14.11 71.21
C HIS A 264 -14.69 13.07 72.27
N GLU A 265 -13.81 12.12 72.61
CA GLU A 265 -14.10 11.10 73.62
C GLU A 265 -14.19 11.71 75.04
N LYS A 266 -13.34 12.70 75.34
CA LYS A 266 -13.36 13.38 76.65
C LYS A 266 -14.57 14.30 76.79
N SER A 267 -15.07 14.90 75.71
CA SER A 267 -16.29 15.73 75.74
C SER A 267 -17.56 14.90 75.99
N GLN A 268 -17.61 13.64 75.54
CA GLN A 268 -18.73 12.74 75.79
C GLN A 268 -18.76 12.13 77.21
N LYS A 269 -17.63 12.02 77.90
CA LYS A 269 -17.54 11.40 79.24
C LYS A 269 -17.82 12.35 80.42
N ILE A 270 -18.04 13.66 80.21
CA ILE A 270 -18.25 14.65 81.29
C ILE A 270 -19.74 15.10 81.38
N GLN A 271 -20.69 14.23 81.02
CA GLN A 271 -22.09 14.39 81.46
C GLN A 271 -22.44 13.29 82.47
N PRO A 272 -22.39 13.58 83.79
CA PRO A 272 -22.98 12.68 84.78
C PRO A 272 -24.51 12.69 84.69
N ALA A 273 -25.08 11.48 84.78
CA ALA A 273 -26.49 11.19 84.93
C ALA A 273 -27.12 12.02 86.06
N GLY A 274 -28.30 12.58 85.79
CA GLY A 274 -28.87 13.68 86.55
C GLY A 274 -29.55 13.33 87.87
N ILE A 275 -30.06 14.39 88.49
CA ILE A 275 -31.29 14.47 89.28
C ILE A 275 -31.93 15.83 88.94
#